data_AF-A0A3N4RD07-F1
#
_entry.id   AF-A0A3N4RD07-F1
#
_cell.length_a   1.000
_cell.length_b   1.000
_cell.length_c   1.000
_cell.angle_alpha   90.00
_cell.angle_beta   90.00
_cell.angle_gamma   90.00
#
_symmetry.space_group_name_H-M   'P 1'
#
loop_
_entity.id
_entity.type
_entity.pdbx_description
1 polymer ?
#
loop_
_entity_poly.entity_id
_entity_poly.type
_entity_poly.pdbx_seq_one_letter_code
_entity_poly.pdbx_strand_id
1 'polypeptide(L)'
;MSRRKTSTIVAALATAAATICALLLGLSPANAHGVAIVPGSRTYLCYQDGLTGTGALTPTNPACQAAVAQGGTTPLYNWFAVLDSNAGGRGQGYVPDGTLCSAGNKSPYDFAAFNAARDDWPKTHLTSGATVEVDYSNWAAHPGEFRVYLTKQGWSPTTPLAWADLGLLTTVANPPQVGSPGADGGHYYWNLTLPSGRSGAAEMFIQWVRSDSQENFFSCSDLVFDGGHGEVTGIHLPTSSSSPSPSTGTSPSPSPSASPSTSPSPSASSSPSSSPSSSPSPSSSPSGTMPSSGCMATYSVVGSWGGGFQASVEVMNHNATPVNSWTLKWQTGPGTTITSLWNGALTTSGSDVTVKNAAYNGTIAANSSTTLGFTANSTGNNFPTGSISCTAA
;
A
#
# COMPACT_ATOMS: atom_id res chain seq x y z
N MET A 1 -11.05 40.58 -50.67
CA MET A 1 -9.91 40.13 -49.83
C MET A 1 -10.31 39.53 -48.45
N SER A 2 -11.56 39.12 -48.22
CA SER A 2 -12.02 38.70 -46.87
C SER A 2 -12.15 37.19 -46.62
N ARG A 3 -12.11 36.34 -47.65
CA ARG A 3 -12.37 34.88 -47.50
C ARG A 3 -11.14 34.02 -47.19
N ARG A 4 -9.91 34.51 -47.40
CA ARG A 4 -8.67 33.74 -47.14
C ARG A 4 -8.18 33.82 -45.69
N LYS A 5 -8.59 34.84 -44.92
CA LYS A 5 -8.17 35.02 -43.51
C LYS A 5 -8.98 34.17 -42.53
N THR A 6 -10.20 33.77 -42.88
CA THR A 6 -11.07 32.95 -42.04
C THR A 6 -10.65 31.47 -42.02
N SER A 7 -10.16 30.90 -43.13
CA SER A 7 -9.74 29.49 -43.17
C SER A 7 -8.49 29.21 -42.33
N THR A 8 -7.55 30.15 -42.21
CA THR A 8 -6.34 29.97 -41.39
C THR A 8 -6.61 30.05 -39.89
N ILE A 9 -7.61 30.83 -39.47
CA ILE A 9 -8.02 30.92 -38.05
C ILE A 9 -8.76 29.65 -37.62
N VAL A 10 -9.62 29.09 -38.47
CA VAL A 10 -10.34 27.83 -38.18
C VAL A 10 -9.38 26.64 -38.11
N ALA A 11 -8.38 26.57 -38.99
CA ALA A 11 -7.38 25.52 -38.94
C ALA A 11 -6.48 25.59 -37.68
N ALA A 12 -6.11 26.80 -37.22
CA ALA A 12 -5.33 26.99 -36.00
C ALA A 12 -6.13 26.68 -34.72
N LEU A 13 -7.43 26.94 -34.70
CA LEU A 13 -8.32 26.56 -33.60
C LEU A 13 -8.55 25.05 -33.53
N ALA A 14 -8.64 24.37 -34.69
CA ALA A 14 -8.80 22.93 -34.74
C ALA A 14 -7.55 22.17 -34.27
N THR A 15 -6.35 22.64 -34.60
CA THR A 15 -5.10 22.05 -34.11
C THR A 15 -4.86 22.35 -32.63
N ALA A 16 -5.21 23.54 -32.13
CA ALA A 16 -5.18 23.85 -30.70
C ALA A 16 -6.19 23.03 -29.89
N ALA A 17 -7.38 22.79 -30.42
CA ALA A 17 -8.38 21.91 -29.78
C ALA A 17 -7.92 20.44 -29.78
N ALA A 18 -7.26 19.97 -30.84
CA ALA A 18 -6.73 18.61 -30.91
C ALA A 18 -5.53 18.39 -29.98
N THR A 19 -4.65 19.38 -29.79
CA THR A 19 -3.56 19.29 -28.82
C THR A 19 -4.05 19.41 -27.38
N ILE A 20 -5.05 20.24 -27.09
CA ILE A 20 -5.71 20.28 -25.77
C ILE A 20 -6.43 18.95 -25.47
N CYS A 21 -7.09 18.35 -26.46
CA CYS A 21 -7.74 17.05 -26.33
C CYS A 21 -6.72 15.91 -26.13
N ALA A 22 -5.56 15.98 -26.78
CA ALA A 22 -4.46 15.01 -26.59
C ALA A 22 -3.76 15.15 -25.23
N LEU A 23 -3.68 16.36 -24.66
CA LEU A 23 -3.17 16.57 -23.29
C LEU A 23 -4.14 16.11 -22.19
N LEU A 24 -5.44 15.98 -22.50
CA LEU A 24 -6.48 15.50 -21.57
C LEU A 24 -6.67 13.98 -21.59
N LEU A 25 -6.09 13.26 -22.55
CA LEU A 25 -6.22 11.80 -22.69
C LEU A 25 -5.21 10.99 -21.85
N GLY A 26 -4.43 11.65 -20.99
CA GLY A 26 -3.29 11.03 -20.28
C GLY A 26 -3.34 11.03 -18.74
N LEU A 27 -4.40 11.57 -18.11
CA LEU A 27 -4.47 11.61 -16.65
C LEU A 27 -5.43 10.53 -16.14
N SER A 28 -4.87 9.34 -15.91
CA SER A 28 -5.54 8.29 -15.15
C SER A 28 -5.87 8.83 -13.75
N PRO A 29 -7.09 8.62 -13.25
CA PRO A 29 -7.41 9.04 -11.90
C PRO A 29 -6.63 8.24 -10.86
N ALA A 30 -6.01 8.96 -9.94
CA ALA A 30 -5.24 8.41 -8.83
C ALA A 30 -6.18 7.80 -7.78
N ASN A 31 -6.26 6.48 -7.76
CA ASN A 31 -6.68 5.70 -6.59
C ASN A 31 -5.60 5.86 -5.51
N ALA A 32 -5.89 5.76 -4.21
CA ALA A 32 -4.84 5.76 -3.18
C ALA A 32 -4.77 4.40 -2.55
N HIS A 33 -3.63 3.72 -2.67
CA HIS A 33 -3.46 2.36 -2.19
C HIS A 33 -1.99 2.07 -2.03
N GLY A 34 -1.62 1.58 -0.86
CA GLY A 34 -0.27 1.13 -0.60
C GLY A 34 -0.06 0.80 0.87
N VAL A 35 0.78 -0.19 1.09
CA VAL A 35 1.43 -0.53 2.37
C VAL A 35 2.89 -0.85 2.06
N ALA A 36 3.72 -1.02 3.08
CA ALA A 36 5.10 -1.42 2.90
C ALA A 36 5.18 -2.79 2.21
N ILE A 37 6.06 -2.90 1.20
CA ILE A 37 6.45 -4.16 0.55
C ILE A 37 7.88 -4.56 0.94
N VAL A 38 8.72 -3.58 1.32
CA VAL A 38 10.02 -3.79 1.96
C VAL A 38 10.25 -2.76 3.08
N PRO A 39 10.57 -3.17 4.31
CA PRO A 39 10.18 -4.44 4.93
C PRO A 39 8.68 -4.68 4.79
N GLY A 40 8.29 -5.85 4.29
CA GLY A 40 6.90 -6.16 3.93
C GLY A 40 5.93 -6.07 5.09
N SER A 41 4.77 -5.47 4.85
CA SER A 41 3.69 -5.38 5.83
C SER A 41 2.98 -6.73 6.04
N ARG A 42 2.25 -6.89 7.15
CA ARG A 42 1.47 -8.11 7.44
C ARG A 42 0.53 -8.50 6.29
N THR A 43 -0.25 -7.55 5.77
CA THR A 43 -1.20 -7.82 4.68
C THR A 43 -0.47 -8.23 3.41
N TYR A 44 0.63 -7.56 3.06
CA TYR A 44 1.43 -7.89 1.87
C TYR A 44 2.11 -9.26 2.01
N LEU A 45 2.77 -9.54 3.13
CA LEU A 45 3.47 -10.81 3.33
C LEU A 45 2.50 -11.99 3.44
N CYS A 46 1.34 -11.82 4.06
CA CYS A 46 0.31 -12.86 4.04
C CYS A 46 -0.32 -13.06 2.66
N TYR A 47 -0.41 -12.01 1.84
CA TYR A 47 -0.78 -12.15 0.42
C TYR A 47 0.28 -12.97 -0.33
N GLN A 48 1.57 -12.65 -0.15
CA GLN A 48 2.68 -13.40 -0.78
C GLN A 48 2.72 -14.87 -0.32
N ASP A 49 2.55 -15.13 0.97
CA ASP A 49 2.51 -16.49 1.53
C ASP A 49 1.33 -17.32 1.01
N GLY A 50 0.18 -16.68 0.80
CA GLY A 50 -1.03 -17.35 0.35
C GLY A 50 -1.16 -17.50 -1.16
N LEU A 51 -0.48 -16.68 -1.96
CA LEU A 51 -0.72 -16.59 -3.40
C LEU A 51 -0.28 -17.88 -4.12
N THR A 52 -1.26 -18.58 -4.67
CA THR A 52 -1.03 -19.75 -5.52
C THR A 52 -1.01 -19.36 -7.01
N GLY A 53 -0.51 -20.24 -7.87
CA GLY A 53 -0.50 -20.03 -9.32
C GLY A 53 -1.89 -19.91 -9.97
N THR A 54 -2.97 -20.25 -9.25
CA THR A 54 -4.34 -20.05 -9.71
C THR A 54 -4.95 -18.72 -9.24
N GLY A 55 -4.23 -17.92 -8.45
CA GLY A 55 -4.75 -16.72 -7.80
C GLY A 55 -5.57 -17.00 -6.54
N ALA A 56 -5.73 -18.25 -6.12
CA ALA A 56 -6.30 -18.58 -4.81
C ALA A 56 -5.33 -18.20 -3.69
N LEU A 57 -5.88 -17.82 -2.52
CA LEU A 57 -5.11 -17.48 -1.33
C LEU A 57 -5.21 -18.60 -0.28
N THR A 58 -4.13 -19.36 -0.12
CA THR A 58 -4.01 -20.47 0.82
C THR A 58 -2.72 -20.31 1.66
N PRO A 59 -2.70 -19.37 2.63
CA PRO A 59 -1.50 -19.12 3.42
C PRO A 59 -1.06 -20.35 4.21
N THR A 60 0.25 -20.47 4.38
CA THR A 60 0.89 -21.53 5.17
C THR A 60 1.35 -21.04 6.54
N ASN A 61 1.59 -19.74 6.68
CA ASN A 61 1.93 -19.12 7.95
C ASN A 61 0.75 -19.19 8.94
N PRO A 62 0.96 -19.62 10.20
CA PRO A 62 -0.14 -19.77 11.17
C PRO A 62 -0.87 -18.46 11.51
N ALA A 63 -0.17 -17.32 11.57
CA ALA A 63 -0.80 -16.02 11.80
C ALA A 63 -1.63 -15.58 10.59
N CYS A 64 -1.12 -15.77 9.37
CA CYS A 64 -1.86 -15.49 8.15
C CYS A 64 -3.09 -16.41 7.99
N GLN A 65 -2.97 -17.69 8.34
CA GLN A 65 -4.10 -18.63 8.39
C GLN A 65 -5.16 -18.18 9.39
N ALA A 66 -4.75 -17.76 10.59
CA ALA A 66 -5.67 -17.23 11.60
C ALA A 66 -6.35 -15.94 11.09
N ALA A 67 -5.62 -15.08 10.39
CA ALA A 67 -6.17 -13.86 9.79
C ALA A 67 -7.24 -14.17 8.73
N VAL A 68 -6.98 -15.11 7.83
CA VAL A 68 -7.95 -15.56 6.82
C VAL A 68 -9.15 -16.27 7.46
N ALA A 69 -8.93 -17.07 8.51
CA ALA A 69 -10.02 -17.74 9.22
C ALA A 69 -10.98 -16.73 9.89
N GLN A 70 -10.48 -15.58 10.33
CA GLN A 70 -11.27 -14.53 10.96
C GLN A 70 -11.91 -13.57 9.94
N GLY A 71 -11.12 -12.99 9.03
CA GLY A 71 -11.54 -11.91 8.13
C GLY A 71 -11.79 -12.34 6.68
N GLY A 72 -11.62 -13.62 6.36
CA GLY A 72 -11.67 -14.13 4.98
C GLY A 72 -10.45 -13.73 4.15
N THR A 73 -10.50 -13.99 2.84
CA THR A 73 -9.40 -13.70 1.90
C THR A 73 -9.46 -12.30 1.29
N THR A 74 -10.58 -11.58 1.42
CA THR A 74 -10.77 -10.23 0.87
C THR A 74 -9.68 -9.24 1.31
N PRO A 75 -9.27 -9.19 2.59
CA PRO A 75 -8.18 -8.31 3.02
C PRO A 75 -6.85 -8.59 2.30
N LEU A 76 -6.56 -9.85 1.96
CA LEU A 76 -5.33 -10.21 1.25
C LEU A 76 -5.40 -9.87 -0.23
N TYR A 77 -6.56 -10.00 -0.89
CA TYR A 77 -6.71 -9.49 -2.27
C TYR A 77 -6.61 -7.96 -2.35
N ASN A 78 -6.90 -7.27 -1.24
CA ASN A 78 -6.84 -5.81 -1.11
C ASN A 78 -5.74 -5.39 -0.14
N TRP A 79 -4.61 -6.10 -0.12
CA TRP A 79 -3.54 -5.96 0.87
C TRP A 79 -3.01 -4.52 1.01
N PHE A 80 -3.16 -3.71 -0.03
CA PHE A 80 -2.78 -2.29 -0.14
C PHE A 80 -3.82 -1.30 0.41
N ALA A 81 -4.99 -1.74 0.84
CA ALA A 81 -6.15 -0.88 1.15
C ALA A 81 -6.42 -0.67 2.64
N VAL A 82 -5.39 -0.78 3.48
CA VAL A 82 -5.48 -0.52 4.92
C VAL A 82 -5.53 0.99 5.15
N LEU A 83 -6.73 1.56 5.06
CA LEU A 83 -6.94 3.00 4.99
C LEU A 83 -8.01 3.51 5.95
N ASP A 84 -7.95 4.80 6.24
CA ASP A 84 -9.06 5.58 6.80
C ASP A 84 -9.20 6.88 6.01
N SER A 85 -10.32 7.01 5.29
CA SER A 85 -10.62 8.18 4.44
C SER A 85 -10.73 9.49 5.21
N ASN A 86 -10.88 9.44 6.54
CA ASN A 86 -11.07 10.60 7.39
C ASN A 86 -9.92 10.85 8.37
N ALA A 87 -8.83 10.09 8.33
CA ALA A 87 -7.77 10.20 9.34
C ALA A 87 -7.16 11.61 9.41
N GLY A 88 -6.88 12.24 8.27
CA GLY A 88 -6.48 13.65 8.19
C GLY A 88 -5.13 13.94 8.85
N GLY A 89 -4.23 12.95 8.88
CA GLY A 89 -2.96 13.01 9.58
C GLY A 89 -3.06 12.79 11.09
N ARG A 90 -4.26 12.48 11.62
CA ARG A 90 -4.44 12.12 13.03
C ARG A 90 -3.96 10.68 13.27
N GLY A 91 -3.39 10.46 14.45
CA GLY A 91 -2.92 9.16 14.92
C GLY A 91 -3.41 8.91 16.33
N GLN A 92 -2.53 9.09 17.32
CA GLN A 92 -2.86 8.94 18.74
C GLN A 92 -4.08 9.77 19.16
N GLY A 93 -4.99 9.14 19.92
CA GLY A 93 -6.24 9.75 20.36
C GLY A 93 -7.37 9.70 19.33
N TYR A 94 -7.09 9.32 18.08
CA TYR A 94 -8.09 9.12 17.03
C TYR A 94 -8.14 7.68 16.52
N VAL A 95 -6.98 7.09 16.20
CA VAL A 95 -6.83 5.64 15.97
C VAL A 95 -6.61 4.98 17.33
N PRO A 96 -7.52 4.12 17.81
CA PRO A 96 -7.37 3.46 19.11
C PRO A 96 -6.10 2.59 19.20
N ASP A 97 -5.53 2.47 20.39
CA ASP A 97 -4.49 1.48 20.66
C ASP A 97 -5.02 0.06 20.34
N GLY A 98 -4.12 -0.81 19.87
CA GLY A 98 -4.45 -2.16 19.42
C GLY A 98 -5.15 -2.24 18.07
N THR A 99 -5.33 -1.12 17.35
CA THR A 99 -6.03 -1.10 16.05
C THR A 99 -5.22 -0.46 14.92
N LEU A 100 -3.95 -0.15 15.15
CA LEU A 100 -3.09 0.58 14.21
C LEU A 100 -2.94 -0.16 12.88
N CYS A 101 -2.78 -1.49 12.92
CA CYS A 101 -2.57 -2.35 11.74
C CYS A 101 -3.85 -2.58 10.90
N SER A 102 -4.96 -1.97 11.31
CA SER A 102 -6.27 -2.04 10.65
C SER A 102 -6.85 -0.65 10.34
N ALA A 103 -6.03 0.41 10.43
CA ALA A 103 -6.47 1.80 10.32
C ALA A 103 -7.61 2.15 11.30
N GLY A 104 -7.59 1.59 12.51
CA GLY A 104 -8.64 1.82 13.49
C GLY A 104 -9.97 1.12 13.18
N ASN A 105 -9.93 0.04 12.40
CA ASN A 105 -11.08 -0.68 11.83
C ASN A 105 -12.03 0.24 11.04
N LYS A 106 -11.48 1.22 10.32
CA LYS A 106 -12.24 2.20 9.52
C LYS A 106 -12.12 2.01 8.02
N SER A 107 -11.31 1.03 7.60
CA SER A 107 -11.18 0.67 6.19
C SER A 107 -12.50 0.07 5.66
N PRO A 108 -12.78 0.18 4.35
CA PRO A 108 -13.84 -0.57 3.68
C PRO A 108 -13.73 -2.09 3.84
N TYR A 109 -12.56 -2.61 4.21
CA TYR A 109 -12.31 -4.05 4.40
C TYR A 109 -12.02 -4.38 5.87
N ASP A 110 -12.40 -5.58 6.30
CA ASP A 110 -12.12 -6.07 7.64
C ASP A 110 -10.65 -6.51 7.80
N PHE A 111 -9.81 -5.56 8.21
CA PHE A 111 -8.42 -5.83 8.57
C PHE A 111 -8.23 -6.13 10.07
N ALA A 112 -9.30 -6.34 10.85
CA ALA A 112 -9.19 -6.44 12.31
C ALA A 112 -8.26 -7.58 12.76
N ALA A 113 -8.23 -8.67 12.00
CA ALA A 113 -7.39 -9.84 12.30
C ALA A 113 -5.88 -9.55 12.21
N PHE A 114 -5.48 -8.52 11.45
CA PHE A 114 -4.08 -8.10 11.33
C PHE A 114 -3.58 -7.31 12.55
N ASN A 115 -4.46 -7.01 13.52
CA ASN A 115 -4.05 -6.47 14.83
C ASN A 115 -3.65 -7.55 15.84
N ALA A 116 -3.81 -8.84 15.51
CA ALA A 116 -3.59 -9.92 16.47
C ALA A 116 -2.15 -9.88 17.01
N ALA A 117 -2.03 -9.81 18.34
CA ALA A 117 -0.76 -9.80 19.05
C ALA A 117 -0.17 -11.23 19.08
N ARG A 118 0.71 -11.53 18.13
CA ARG A 118 1.32 -12.85 17.91
C ARG A 118 2.78 -12.71 17.53
N ASP A 119 3.61 -13.69 17.88
CA ASP A 119 5.04 -13.72 17.57
C ASP A 119 5.40 -14.54 16.32
N ASP A 120 4.40 -15.14 15.65
CA ASP A 120 4.53 -16.01 14.49
C ASP A 120 4.08 -15.38 13.16
N TRP A 121 3.87 -14.06 13.13
CA TRP A 121 3.74 -13.31 11.86
C TRP A 121 4.99 -13.48 10.99
N PRO A 122 4.84 -13.46 9.65
CA PRO A 122 6.00 -13.36 8.76
C PRO A 122 6.79 -12.10 9.06
N LYS A 123 8.12 -12.18 9.04
CA LYS A 123 8.98 -11.09 9.51
C LYS A 123 10.21 -10.88 8.63
N THR A 124 10.67 -9.64 8.59
CA THR A 124 11.92 -9.24 7.92
C THR A 124 13.08 -9.19 8.92
N HIS A 125 14.19 -9.83 8.57
CA HIS A 125 15.41 -9.91 9.37
C HIS A 125 16.32 -8.72 9.07
N LEU A 126 16.73 -7.98 10.09
CA LEU A 126 17.44 -6.72 9.94
C LEU A 126 18.67 -6.61 10.86
N THR A 127 19.61 -5.78 10.43
CA THR A 127 20.80 -5.43 11.21
C THR A 127 20.60 -4.10 11.93
N SER A 128 20.73 -4.10 13.25
CA SER A 128 20.69 -2.89 14.08
C SER A 128 21.75 -1.88 13.62
N GLY A 129 21.38 -0.61 13.44
CA GLY A 129 22.27 0.46 12.99
C GLY A 129 22.58 0.48 11.49
N ALA A 130 22.08 -0.49 10.71
CA ALA A 130 22.25 -0.50 9.26
C ALA A 130 21.30 0.49 8.57
N THR A 131 21.63 0.86 7.34
CA THR A 131 20.68 1.51 6.43
C THR A 131 20.02 0.45 5.56
N VAL A 132 18.71 0.54 5.42
CA VAL A 132 17.90 -0.33 4.56
C VAL A 132 17.10 0.51 3.59
N GLU A 133 16.80 -0.04 2.43
CA GLU A 133 15.81 0.55 1.53
C GLU A 133 14.41 0.18 2.02
N VAL A 134 13.51 1.16 2.02
CA VAL A 134 12.09 0.96 2.28
C VAL A 134 11.35 1.14 0.98
N ASP A 135 10.58 0.12 0.61
CA ASP A 135 9.69 0.14 -0.54
C ASP A 135 8.25 0.17 -0.04
N TYR A 136 7.50 1.18 -0.48
CA TYR A 136 6.10 1.34 -0.16
C TYR A 136 5.28 1.27 -1.44
N SER A 137 4.33 0.34 -1.52
CA SER A 137 3.58 0.12 -2.75
C SER A 137 2.95 1.42 -3.26
N ASN A 138 3.10 1.68 -4.56
CA ASN A 138 2.41 2.77 -5.24
C ASN A 138 1.21 2.23 -6.02
N TRP A 139 0.55 1.16 -5.51
CA TRP A 139 -0.59 0.51 -6.17
C TRP A 139 -1.56 1.52 -6.72
N ALA A 140 -1.76 2.62 -5.98
CA ALA A 140 -2.17 3.83 -6.62
C ALA A 140 -1.57 5.07 -5.91
N ALA A 141 -0.90 5.91 -6.69
CA ALA A 141 0.07 6.91 -6.22
C ALA A 141 -0.56 8.25 -5.83
N HIS A 142 -0.10 8.83 -4.72
CA HIS A 142 -0.48 10.16 -4.21
C HIS A 142 0.70 11.00 -3.74
N PRO A 143 0.54 12.33 -3.69
CA PRO A 143 1.44 13.17 -2.92
C PRO A 143 1.15 13.03 -1.42
N GLY A 144 2.18 13.19 -0.59
CA GLY A 144 2.02 13.13 0.86
C GLY A 144 3.31 12.86 1.61
N GLU A 145 3.14 12.57 2.90
CA GLU A 145 4.20 12.26 3.84
C GLU A 145 4.07 10.84 4.36
N PHE A 146 5.18 10.10 4.40
CA PHE A 146 5.29 8.80 5.04
C PHE A 146 5.93 8.98 6.40
N ARG A 147 5.13 8.87 7.46
CA ARG A 147 5.62 8.92 8.85
C ARG A 147 5.99 7.51 9.28
N VAL A 148 7.28 7.29 9.47
CA VAL A 148 7.85 5.96 9.77
C VAL A 148 8.16 5.88 11.26
N TYR A 149 7.51 4.96 11.93
CA TYR A 149 7.66 4.67 13.35
C TYR A 149 8.24 3.28 13.54
N LEU A 150 8.90 3.09 14.67
CA LEU A 150 9.40 1.78 15.10
C LEU A 150 9.06 1.60 16.58
N THR A 151 8.67 0.39 16.96
CA THR A 151 8.45 0.08 18.38
C THR A 151 9.70 0.33 19.20
N LYS A 152 9.53 0.74 20.46
CA LYS A 152 10.61 0.96 21.43
C LYS A 152 11.27 -0.37 21.80
N GLN A 153 12.55 -0.32 22.17
CA GLN A 153 13.25 -1.52 22.64
C GLN A 153 12.53 -2.13 23.84
N GLY A 154 12.34 -3.45 23.82
CA GLY A 154 11.64 -4.19 24.87
C GLY A 154 10.14 -4.39 24.62
N TRP A 155 9.55 -3.78 23.58
CA TRP A 155 8.22 -4.15 23.12
C TRP A 155 8.18 -5.61 22.66
N SER A 156 7.05 -6.28 22.87
CA SER A 156 6.83 -7.68 22.48
C SER A 156 5.65 -7.78 21.50
N PRO A 157 5.77 -8.58 20.41
CA PRO A 157 4.69 -8.77 19.44
C PRO A 157 3.48 -9.53 20.01
N THR A 158 3.61 -10.14 21.20
CA THR A 158 2.50 -10.74 21.95
C THR A 158 1.69 -9.72 22.77
N THR A 159 2.00 -8.43 22.66
CA THR A 159 1.22 -7.33 23.25
C THR A 159 0.55 -6.53 22.12
N PRO A 160 -0.74 -6.16 22.22
CA PRO A 160 -1.37 -5.30 21.21
C PRO A 160 -0.60 -4.00 21.04
N LEU A 161 -0.26 -3.64 19.79
CA LEU A 161 0.50 -2.42 19.50
C LEU A 161 -0.28 -1.18 19.94
N ALA A 162 0.33 -0.32 20.77
CA ALA A 162 -0.20 0.97 21.16
C ALA A 162 0.66 2.12 20.62
N TRP A 163 0.09 3.33 20.52
CA TRP A 163 0.84 4.53 20.14
C TRP A 163 1.99 4.83 21.11
N ALA A 164 1.82 4.48 22.39
CA ALA A 164 2.86 4.64 23.41
C ALA A 164 4.07 3.71 23.18
N ASP A 165 3.92 2.63 22.40
CA ASP A 165 5.01 1.72 22.07
C ASP A 165 5.89 2.26 20.95
N LEU A 166 5.41 3.24 20.18
CA LEU A 166 6.07 3.73 18.97
C LEU A 166 6.98 4.93 19.25
N GLY A 167 8.10 4.98 18.52
CA GLY A 167 8.92 6.18 18.34
C GLY A 167 8.97 6.55 16.86
N LEU A 168 8.72 7.82 16.53
CA LEU A 168 8.89 8.32 15.16
C LEU A 168 10.39 8.30 14.81
N LEU A 169 10.74 7.63 13.71
CA LEU A 169 12.10 7.60 13.18
C LEU A 169 12.35 8.71 12.17
N THR A 170 11.45 8.84 11.20
CA THR A 170 11.57 9.81 10.11
C THR A 170 10.21 10.13 9.49
N THR A 171 10.13 11.26 8.79
CA THR A 171 9.03 11.61 7.90
C THR A 171 9.60 11.86 6.51
N VAL A 172 9.10 11.15 5.52
CA VAL A 172 9.56 11.26 4.12
C VAL A 172 8.46 11.89 3.28
N ALA A 173 8.71 13.06 2.71
CA ALA A 173 7.74 13.76 1.87
C ALA A 173 8.00 13.44 0.39
N ASN A 174 6.97 12.99 -0.32
CA ASN A 174 6.98 12.71 -1.77
C ASN A 174 8.25 11.98 -2.26
N PRO A 175 8.57 10.79 -1.73
CA PRO A 175 9.71 10.00 -2.21
C PRO A 175 9.62 9.69 -3.71
N PRO A 176 10.75 9.43 -4.37
CA PRO A 176 10.77 8.97 -5.76
C PRO A 176 10.08 7.61 -5.89
N GLN A 177 9.70 7.26 -7.13
CA GLN A 177 9.00 6.02 -7.46
C GLN A 177 9.73 5.24 -8.54
N VAL A 178 9.61 3.91 -8.48
CA VAL A 178 9.98 2.97 -9.54
C VAL A 178 8.75 2.13 -9.89
N GLY A 179 8.58 1.85 -11.18
CA GLY A 179 7.40 1.15 -11.70
C GLY A 179 6.16 2.05 -11.79
N SER A 180 5.31 1.76 -12.77
CA SER A 180 4.06 2.49 -12.95
C SER A 180 3.09 2.21 -11.80
N PRO A 181 2.35 3.20 -11.29
CA PRO A 181 1.28 2.96 -10.32
C PRO A 181 0.29 1.89 -10.82
N GLY A 182 -0.06 0.96 -9.93
CA GLY A 182 -0.97 -0.16 -10.21
C GLY A 182 -0.34 -1.35 -10.93
N ALA A 183 0.96 -1.27 -11.27
CA ALA A 183 1.72 -2.41 -11.74
C ALA A 183 2.23 -3.25 -10.57
N ASP A 184 2.37 -4.56 -10.79
CA ASP A 184 3.06 -5.43 -9.86
C ASP A 184 4.48 -4.92 -9.59
N GLY A 185 4.83 -4.78 -8.32
CA GLY A 185 6.14 -4.29 -7.88
C GLY A 185 6.35 -2.79 -8.02
N GLY A 186 5.35 -2.00 -8.44
CA GLY A 186 5.44 -0.54 -8.39
C GLY A 186 5.51 -0.03 -6.94
N HIS A 187 6.45 0.89 -6.65
CA HIS A 187 6.67 1.41 -5.30
C HIS A 187 7.33 2.78 -5.27
N TYR A 188 7.11 3.48 -4.15
CA TYR A 188 7.97 4.52 -3.65
C TYR A 188 9.18 3.89 -2.95
N TYR A 189 10.34 4.53 -3.02
CA TYR A 189 11.54 4.05 -2.34
C TYR A 189 12.30 5.16 -1.61
N TRP A 190 12.92 4.83 -0.47
CA TRP A 190 13.86 5.69 0.24
C TRP A 190 14.78 4.89 1.15
N ASN A 191 15.92 5.48 1.53
CA ASN A 191 16.81 4.89 2.54
C ASN A 191 16.35 5.24 3.96
N LEU A 192 16.29 4.24 4.82
CA LEU A 192 16.02 4.36 6.26
C LEU A 192 17.22 3.88 7.07
N THR A 193 17.81 4.77 7.86
CA THR A 193 18.82 4.39 8.85
C THR A 193 18.13 3.86 10.11
N LEU A 194 18.36 2.58 10.41
CA LEU A 194 17.79 1.94 11.59
C LEU A 194 18.53 2.38 12.86
N PRO A 195 17.86 2.53 14.01
CA PRO A 195 18.54 2.81 15.27
C PRO A 195 19.56 1.70 15.61
N SER A 196 20.69 2.09 16.18
CA SER A 196 21.64 1.14 16.76
C SER A 196 21.18 0.67 18.15
N GLY A 197 21.82 -0.38 18.68
CA GLY A 197 21.47 -0.95 19.99
C GLY A 197 20.13 -1.70 20.01
N ARG A 198 19.59 -2.06 18.85
CA ARG A 198 18.34 -2.83 18.73
C ARG A 198 18.64 -4.33 18.72
N SER A 199 17.74 -5.11 19.32
CA SER A 199 17.80 -6.57 19.29
C SER A 199 16.42 -7.19 19.45
N GLY A 200 16.21 -8.36 18.86
CA GLY A 200 14.97 -9.13 18.99
C GLY A 200 13.82 -8.58 18.13
N ALA A 201 12.61 -9.03 18.46
CA ALA A 201 11.40 -8.67 17.71
C ALA A 201 11.10 -7.17 17.79
N ALA A 202 10.58 -6.62 16.69
CA ALA A 202 10.11 -5.24 16.61
C ALA A 202 8.99 -5.14 15.57
N GLU A 203 8.34 -3.99 15.50
CA GLU A 203 7.34 -3.70 14.46
C GLU A 203 7.58 -2.29 13.94
N MET A 204 7.66 -2.17 12.62
CA MET A 204 7.67 -0.88 11.94
C MET A 204 6.24 -0.52 11.57
N PHE A 205 5.82 0.67 11.96
CA PHE A 205 4.52 1.22 11.61
C PHE A 205 4.72 2.42 10.68
N ILE A 206 4.05 2.44 9.53
CA ILE A 206 4.07 3.58 8.61
C ILE A 206 2.67 4.13 8.45
N GLN A 207 2.52 5.42 8.69
CA GLN A 207 1.32 6.18 8.32
C GLN A 207 1.62 7.02 7.08
N TRP A 208 0.97 6.72 5.96
CA TRP A 208 1.01 7.58 4.78
C TRP A 208 -0.10 8.63 4.88
N VAL A 209 0.29 9.88 5.05
CA VAL A 209 -0.59 11.04 5.15
C VAL A 209 -0.63 11.76 3.81
N ARG A 210 -1.74 11.60 3.07
CA ARG A 210 -1.95 12.32 1.82
C ARG A 210 -2.00 13.83 2.05
N SER A 211 -1.45 14.59 1.11
CA SER A 211 -1.52 16.06 1.14
C SER A 211 -2.70 16.64 0.36
N ASP A 212 -3.40 15.80 -0.41
CA ASP A 212 -4.51 16.15 -1.28
C ASP A 212 -5.87 15.58 -0.81
N SER A 213 -5.90 14.86 0.32
CA SER A 213 -7.10 14.24 0.91
C SER A 213 -6.96 14.08 2.43
N GLN A 214 -8.08 13.85 3.12
CA GLN A 214 -8.06 13.40 4.52
C GLN A 214 -7.70 11.91 4.64
N GLU A 215 -7.67 11.17 3.54
CA GLU A 215 -7.38 9.75 3.56
C GLU A 215 -5.93 9.45 3.93
N ASN A 216 -5.72 8.49 4.83
CA ASN A 216 -4.39 7.99 5.19
C ASN A 216 -4.34 6.47 5.06
N PHE A 217 -3.12 5.94 4.86
CA PHE A 217 -2.84 4.49 4.85
C PHE A 217 -1.99 4.09 6.05
N PHE A 218 -2.18 2.87 6.51
CA PHE A 218 -1.62 2.34 7.74
C PHE A 218 -0.95 0.99 7.45
N SER A 219 0.34 0.89 7.74
CA SER A 219 1.13 -0.31 7.42
C SER A 219 1.87 -0.79 8.66
N CYS A 220 1.73 -2.06 9.02
CA CYS A 220 2.52 -2.71 10.07
C CYS A 220 3.40 -3.80 9.45
N SER A 221 4.70 -3.76 9.70
CA SER A 221 5.69 -4.74 9.26
C SER A 221 6.39 -5.35 10.47
N ASP A 222 6.26 -6.66 10.67
CA ASP A 222 6.97 -7.38 11.73
C ASP A 222 8.45 -7.56 11.36
N LEU A 223 9.32 -7.24 12.31
CA LEU A 223 10.77 -7.22 12.13
C LEU A 223 11.46 -8.07 13.21
N VAL A 224 12.69 -8.47 12.92
CA VAL A 224 13.61 -8.98 13.94
C VAL A 224 15.01 -8.39 13.73
N PHE A 225 15.60 -7.87 14.81
CA PHE A 225 16.97 -7.37 14.85
C PHE A 225 17.91 -8.49 15.33
N ASP A 226 18.38 -9.31 14.40
CA ASP A 226 19.25 -10.46 14.63
C ASP A 226 20.50 -10.47 13.74
N GLY A 227 20.71 -9.41 12.95
CA GLY A 227 21.84 -9.30 12.03
C GLY A 227 21.54 -9.69 10.59
N GLY A 228 20.26 -9.91 10.24
CA GLY A 228 19.86 -10.10 8.85
C GLY A 228 19.99 -8.86 7.97
N HIS A 229 19.76 -9.06 6.67
CA HIS A 229 19.95 -8.08 5.60
C HIS A 229 18.70 -7.91 4.71
N GLY A 230 17.52 -8.18 5.26
CA GLY A 230 16.23 -8.05 4.57
C GLY A 230 15.58 -9.40 4.23
N GLU A 231 16.12 -10.51 4.69
CA GLU A 231 15.52 -11.83 4.49
C GLU A 231 14.12 -11.86 5.12
N VAL A 232 13.18 -12.52 4.47
CA VAL A 232 11.82 -12.72 5.00
C VAL A 232 11.67 -14.17 5.40
N THR A 233 11.20 -14.41 6.63
CA THR A 233 10.85 -15.75 7.10
C THR A 233 9.37 -15.84 7.44
N GLY A 234 8.87 -17.08 7.53
CA GLY A 234 7.47 -17.34 7.82
C GLY A 234 6.54 -17.14 6.63
N ILE A 235 7.04 -17.15 5.39
CA ILE A 235 6.22 -17.22 4.16
C ILE A 235 6.64 -18.38 3.26
N HIS A 236 5.68 -18.94 2.51
CA HIS A 236 5.94 -19.77 1.34
C HIS A 236 5.97 -18.89 0.09
N LEU A 237 7.16 -18.66 -0.48
CA LEU A 237 7.24 -17.96 -1.76
C LEU A 237 6.80 -18.88 -2.90
N PRO A 238 5.93 -18.44 -3.82
CA PRO A 238 5.67 -19.18 -5.04
C PRO A 238 7.00 -19.35 -5.77
N THR A 239 7.42 -20.60 -5.96
CA THR A 239 8.76 -20.97 -6.43
C THR A 239 9.19 -20.16 -7.66
N SER A 240 10.06 -19.17 -7.42
CA SER A 240 10.89 -18.54 -8.43
C SER A 240 12.32 -18.59 -7.91
N SER A 241 13.08 -19.57 -8.43
CA SER A 241 14.54 -19.65 -8.46
C SER A 241 15.28 -19.19 -7.19
N SER A 242 15.62 -20.16 -6.35
CA SER A 242 16.70 -20.12 -5.35
C SER A 242 17.96 -19.40 -5.85
N SER A 243 18.36 -18.34 -5.14
CA SER A 243 19.77 -17.93 -5.08
C SER A 243 20.46 -18.79 -4.00
N PRO A 244 21.60 -19.45 -4.27
CA PRO A 244 22.22 -20.35 -3.30
C PRO A 244 22.80 -19.57 -2.12
N SER A 245 22.42 -20.02 -0.92
CA SER A 245 23.09 -19.71 0.34
C SER A 245 24.59 -20.04 0.25
N PRO A 246 25.52 -19.21 0.74
CA PRO A 246 26.89 -19.63 0.95
C PRO A 246 26.98 -20.47 2.22
N SER A 247 27.45 -21.70 2.07
CA SER A 247 27.74 -22.63 3.15
C SER A 247 28.92 -22.16 4.00
N THR A 248 28.80 -22.47 5.30
CA THR A 248 29.77 -22.35 6.39
C THR A 248 31.17 -22.89 6.05
N GLY A 249 32.21 -22.11 6.35
CA GLY A 249 33.61 -22.52 6.35
C GLY A 249 34.37 -21.90 7.54
N THR A 250 34.89 -22.76 8.40
CA THR A 250 35.53 -22.56 9.71
C THR A 250 36.80 -21.69 9.75
N SER A 251 36.95 -20.97 10.87
CA SER A 251 38.16 -20.26 11.40
C SER A 251 39.37 -21.20 11.61
N PRO A 252 40.62 -20.70 11.73
CA PRO A 252 41.13 -20.23 13.04
C PRO A 252 42.01 -18.95 13.03
N SER A 253 42.11 -18.37 14.23
CA SER A 253 42.97 -17.26 14.69
C SER A 253 44.49 -17.55 14.62
N PRO A 254 45.38 -16.54 14.68
CA PRO A 254 46.00 -16.21 15.98
C PRO A 254 46.26 -14.71 16.26
N SER A 255 46.26 -14.36 17.54
CA SER A 255 46.98 -13.23 18.20
C SER A 255 48.22 -13.81 18.93
N PRO A 256 49.27 -13.07 19.39
CA PRO A 256 49.17 -11.84 20.21
C PRO A 256 50.32 -10.77 20.16
N SER A 257 50.10 -9.67 20.90
CA SER A 257 51.06 -8.76 21.60
C SER A 257 51.97 -7.81 20.76
N ALA A 258 52.32 -6.58 21.18
CA ALA A 258 52.31 -5.90 22.49
C ALA A 258 52.26 -4.35 22.38
N SER A 259 51.77 -3.70 23.44
CA SER A 259 52.00 -2.28 23.83
C SER A 259 53.38 -2.13 24.55
N PRO A 260 53.86 -1.00 25.13
CA PRO A 260 53.25 0.34 25.34
C PRO A 260 54.21 1.57 25.15
N SER A 261 53.71 2.82 25.26
CA SER A 261 54.24 3.87 26.17
C SER A 261 53.65 5.29 25.98
N THR A 262 52.90 5.71 27.00
CA THR A 262 52.83 6.99 27.75
C THR A 262 53.58 8.26 27.29
N SER A 263 52.89 9.42 27.30
CA SER A 263 53.14 10.59 28.19
C SER A 263 52.26 11.82 27.86
N PRO A 264 52.12 12.84 28.75
CA PRO A 264 50.82 13.49 29.01
C PRO A 264 50.77 15.05 28.87
N SER A 265 49.58 15.58 29.18
CA SER A 265 49.29 16.85 29.90
C SER A 265 48.91 18.10 29.06
N PRO A 266 48.31 19.16 29.67
CA PRO A 266 46.87 19.45 29.53
C PRO A 266 46.58 20.90 29.10
N SER A 267 45.32 21.26 28.89
CA SER A 267 44.81 22.60 29.22
C SER A 267 43.29 22.65 29.25
N ALA A 268 42.77 23.20 30.35
CA ALA A 268 41.39 23.57 30.56
C ALA A 268 41.12 24.97 29.98
N SER A 269 39.91 25.23 29.49
CA SER A 269 39.16 26.44 29.86
C SER A 269 37.68 26.36 29.45
N SER A 270 36.86 27.08 30.20
CA SER A 270 35.42 27.05 30.40
C SER A 270 34.58 27.96 29.48
N SER A 271 33.38 27.49 29.09
CA SER A 271 32.06 28.19 28.87
C SER A 271 31.99 29.48 28.00
N PRO A 272 30.81 29.92 27.47
CA PRO A 272 29.42 29.56 27.81
C PRO A 272 28.47 29.27 26.61
N SER A 273 27.22 28.94 26.97
CA SER A 273 26.03 28.72 26.14
C SER A 273 25.33 30.02 25.73
N SER A 274 24.82 30.09 24.49
CA SER A 274 23.58 30.81 24.12
C SER A 274 23.11 30.48 22.70
N SER A 275 21.89 29.92 22.60
CA SER A 275 21.00 29.88 21.42
C SER A 275 20.60 31.31 20.97
N PRO A 276 20.08 31.58 19.74
CA PRO A 276 19.05 30.78 19.04
C PRO A 276 19.32 30.52 17.54
N SER A 277 18.82 29.39 17.03
CA SER A 277 18.75 29.11 15.59
C SER A 277 17.39 29.56 15.05
N SER A 278 17.41 30.51 14.13
CA SER A 278 16.26 30.96 13.34
C SER A 278 15.92 29.91 12.28
N SER A 279 14.74 29.31 12.43
CA SER A 279 14.12 28.42 11.44
C SER A 279 13.57 29.24 10.26
N PRO A 280 13.93 28.94 9.00
CA PRO A 280 13.25 29.54 7.85
C PRO A 280 11.89 28.86 7.61
N SER A 281 10.84 29.67 7.51
CA SER A 281 9.48 29.30 7.09
C SER A 281 9.45 28.50 5.78
N PRO A 282 8.48 27.57 5.60
CA PRO A 282 8.30 26.87 4.35
C PRO A 282 7.72 27.81 3.28
N SER A 283 8.33 27.77 2.11
CA SER A 283 7.87 28.43 0.89
C SER A 283 6.61 27.75 0.36
N SER A 284 5.59 28.54 0.03
CA SER A 284 4.35 28.12 -0.63
C SER A 284 4.63 27.63 -2.05
N SER A 285 4.50 26.32 -2.28
CA SER A 285 4.54 25.70 -3.61
C SER A 285 3.13 25.63 -4.21
N PRO A 286 2.93 25.89 -5.51
CA PRO A 286 1.61 26.06 -6.11
C PRO A 286 0.87 24.71 -6.24
N SER A 287 -0.41 24.70 -5.84
CA SER A 287 -1.34 23.59 -6.10
C SER A 287 -1.46 23.30 -7.59
N GLY A 288 -0.92 22.17 -8.02
CA GLY A 288 -1.30 21.52 -9.28
C GLY A 288 -2.53 20.65 -9.04
N THR A 289 -3.69 21.06 -9.55
CA THR A 289 -4.93 20.29 -9.49
C THR A 289 -4.82 19.07 -10.43
N MET A 290 -4.57 17.88 -9.90
CA MET A 290 -4.79 16.62 -10.63
C MET A 290 -6.19 16.07 -10.29
N PRO A 291 -6.97 15.59 -11.27
CA PRO A 291 -8.31 15.05 -11.02
C PRO A 291 -8.20 13.64 -10.43
N SER A 292 -8.52 13.47 -9.14
CA SER A 292 -8.84 12.17 -8.55
C SER A 292 -10.22 11.72 -9.07
N SER A 293 -10.39 10.51 -9.62
CA SER A 293 -11.77 10.06 -9.97
C SER A 293 -12.57 9.69 -8.73
N GLY A 294 -11.93 9.54 -7.56
CA GLY A 294 -12.55 9.11 -6.30
C GLY A 294 -13.44 7.87 -6.41
N CYS A 295 -13.40 7.14 -7.52
CA CYS A 295 -14.21 5.96 -7.74
C CYS A 295 -13.40 4.71 -7.42
N MET A 296 -13.95 3.89 -6.55
CA MET A 296 -13.36 2.63 -6.12
C MET A 296 -14.32 1.49 -6.38
N ALA A 297 -13.78 0.27 -6.52
CA ALA A 297 -14.59 -0.92 -6.64
C ALA A 297 -14.05 -2.06 -5.79
N THR A 298 -14.93 -2.71 -5.02
CA THR A 298 -14.61 -3.83 -4.15
C THR A 298 -15.31 -5.08 -4.66
N TYR A 299 -14.54 -6.13 -4.93
CA TYR A 299 -15.06 -7.42 -5.36
C TYR A 299 -15.20 -8.38 -4.19
N SER A 300 -16.34 -9.05 -4.07
CA SER A 300 -16.58 -10.09 -3.08
C SER A 300 -17.32 -11.27 -3.68
N VAL A 301 -16.85 -12.49 -3.41
CA VAL A 301 -17.61 -13.72 -3.71
C VAL A 301 -18.64 -13.91 -2.58
N VAL A 302 -19.91 -13.78 -2.90
CA VAL A 302 -21.02 -13.86 -1.91
C VAL A 302 -21.60 -15.27 -1.78
N GLY A 303 -21.31 -16.15 -2.74
CA GLY A 303 -21.65 -17.56 -2.67
C GLY A 303 -20.99 -18.36 -3.77
N SER A 304 -20.75 -19.65 -3.56
CA SER A 304 -20.16 -20.55 -4.56
C SER A 304 -20.79 -21.94 -4.51
N TRP A 305 -20.76 -22.65 -5.64
CA TRP A 305 -21.25 -24.01 -5.80
C TRP A 305 -20.36 -24.78 -6.80
N GLY A 306 -20.63 -26.08 -6.97
CA GLY A 306 -19.90 -26.89 -7.96
C GLY A 306 -20.04 -26.31 -9.37
N GLY A 307 -18.95 -25.75 -9.90
CA GLY A 307 -18.89 -25.19 -11.25
C GLY A 307 -19.26 -23.72 -11.40
N GLY A 308 -19.57 -22.99 -10.31
CA GLY A 308 -19.91 -21.57 -10.41
C GLY A 308 -19.92 -20.80 -9.10
N PHE A 309 -20.07 -19.50 -9.20
CA PHE A 309 -20.16 -18.60 -8.06
C PHE A 309 -21.01 -17.37 -8.36
N GLN A 310 -21.41 -16.69 -7.28
CA GLN A 310 -22.02 -15.38 -7.29
C GLN A 310 -21.05 -14.38 -6.66
N ALA A 311 -20.83 -13.26 -7.31
CA ALA A 311 -20.05 -12.16 -6.77
C ALA A 311 -20.85 -10.85 -6.74
N SER A 312 -20.46 -9.99 -5.82
CA SER A 312 -20.92 -8.63 -5.64
C SER A 312 -19.74 -7.70 -5.85
N VAL A 313 -19.93 -6.62 -6.60
CA VAL A 313 -18.96 -5.55 -6.75
C VAL A 313 -19.58 -4.26 -6.23
N GLU A 314 -19.06 -3.75 -5.13
CA GLU A 314 -19.44 -2.44 -4.57
C GLU A 314 -18.63 -1.36 -5.26
N VAL A 315 -19.29 -0.32 -5.77
CA VAL A 315 -18.69 0.83 -6.42
C VAL A 315 -18.88 2.05 -5.52
N MET A 316 -17.80 2.66 -5.06
CA MET A 316 -17.81 3.74 -4.09
C MET A 316 -17.37 5.05 -4.73
N ASN A 317 -17.96 6.16 -4.31
CA ASN A 317 -17.54 7.51 -4.62
C ASN A 317 -16.98 8.18 -3.35
N HIS A 318 -15.66 8.31 -3.28
CA HIS A 318 -14.94 9.02 -2.22
C HIS A 318 -14.64 10.48 -2.58
N ASN A 319 -15.19 11.01 -3.67
CA ASN A 319 -15.11 12.43 -3.94
C ASN A 319 -16.02 13.22 -2.97
N ALA A 320 -15.67 14.48 -2.76
CA ALA A 320 -16.52 15.45 -2.07
C ALA A 320 -17.77 15.86 -2.89
N THR A 321 -17.85 15.46 -4.16
CA THR A 321 -18.99 15.74 -5.06
C THR A 321 -19.59 14.44 -5.61
N PRO A 322 -20.88 14.43 -5.96
CA PRO A 322 -21.47 13.29 -6.66
C PRO A 322 -20.77 12.99 -7.99
N VAL A 323 -20.64 11.72 -8.33
CA VAL A 323 -20.29 11.25 -9.69
C VAL A 323 -21.56 10.89 -10.43
N ASN A 324 -21.61 11.00 -11.75
CA ASN A 324 -22.82 10.78 -12.55
C ASN A 324 -22.81 9.44 -13.31
N SER A 325 -21.62 8.89 -13.52
CA SER A 325 -21.41 7.61 -14.17
C SER A 325 -20.18 6.92 -13.62
N TRP A 326 -20.15 5.60 -13.77
CA TRP A 326 -18.98 4.80 -13.42
C TRP A 326 -18.79 3.65 -14.42
N THR A 327 -17.53 3.28 -14.61
CA THR A 327 -17.10 2.17 -15.44
C THR A 327 -16.07 1.35 -14.67
N LEU A 328 -16.33 0.06 -14.54
CA LEU A 328 -15.39 -0.91 -13.99
C LEU A 328 -14.66 -1.65 -15.11
N LYS A 329 -13.39 -1.97 -14.88
CA LYS A 329 -12.64 -2.93 -15.71
C LYS A 329 -11.79 -3.86 -14.87
N TRP A 330 -11.82 -5.14 -15.21
CA TRP A 330 -10.97 -6.18 -14.59
C TRP A 330 -10.78 -7.35 -15.55
N GLN A 331 -9.89 -8.28 -15.20
CA GLN A 331 -9.74 -9.55 -15.90
C GLN A 331 -10.32 -10.69 -15.05
N THR A 332 -11.12 -11.58 -15.62
CA THR A 332 -11.54 -12.79 -14.90
C THR A 332 -10.35 -13.69 -14.62
N GLY A 333 -10.43 -14.46 -13.53
CA GLY A 333 -9.54 -15.60 -13.31
C GLY A 333 -9.57 -16.62 -14.47
N PRO A 334 -8.48 -17.38 -14.71
CA PRO A 334 -8.51 -18.48 -15.67
C PRO A 334 -9.63 -19.48 -15.38
N GLY A 335 -10.33 -19.93 -16.42
CA GLY A 335 -11.44 -20.87 -16.29
C GLY A 335 -12.75 -20.24 -15.79
N THR A 336 -12.83 -18.90 -15.72
CA THR A 336 -14.04 -18.19 -15.30
C THR A 336 -14.72 -17.49 -16.46
N THR A 337 -16.05 -17.56 -16.50
CA THR A 337 -16.87 -16.88 -17.50
C THR A 337 -18.12 -16.35 -16.83
N ILE A 338 -18.33 -15.02 -16.92
CA ILE A 338 -19.53 -14.36 -16.37
C ILE A 338 -20.75 -14.80 -17.18
N THR A 339 -21.76 -15.32 -16.50
CA THR A 339 -22.99 -15.87 -17.11
C THR A 339 -24.15 -14.89 -17.07
N SER A 340 -24.27 -14.11 -16.00
CA SER A 340 -25.29 -13.06 -15.88
C SER A 340 -24.81 -11.95 -14.96
N LEU A 341 -25.22 -10.71 -15.22
CA LEU A 341 -24.89 -9.55 -14.41
C LEU A 341 -26.14 -8.67 -14.24
N TRP A 342 -26.33 -8.09 -13.06
CA TRP A 342 -27.39 -7.12 -12.77
C TRP A 342 -26.79 -5.82 -12.22
N ASN A 343 -27.59 -4.75 -12.27
CA ASN A 343 -27.22 -3.38 -11.87
C ASN A 343 -26.01 -2.81 -12.62
N GLY A 344 -25.77 -3.28 -13.84
CA GLY A 344 -24.74 -2.76 -14.74
C GLY A 344 -24.92 -3.27 -16.17
N ALA A 345 -24.16 -2.69 -17.10
CA ALA A 345 -24.10 -3.09 -18.49
C ALA A 345 -22.74 -3.74 -18.78
N LEU A 346 -22.75 -5.06 -18.96
CA LEU A 346 -21.56 -5.89 -19.17
C LEU A 346 -21.10 -5.89 -20.64
N THR A 347 -19.80 -5.82 -20.84
CA THR A 347 -19.12 -6.14 -22.10
C THR A 347 -17.89 -6.98 -21.80
N THR A 348 -17.71 -8.09 -22.51
CA THR A 348 -16.58 -9.01 -22.31
C THR A 348 -15.81 -9.25 -23.61
N SER A 349 -14.50 -9.36 -23.51
CA SER A 349 -13.62 -9.76 -24.62
C SER A 349 -12.58 -10.74 -24.07
N GLY A 350 -12.80 -12.05 -24.26
CA GLY A 350 -11.98 -13.06 -23.58
C GLY A 350 -12.14 -12.95 -22.06
N SER A 351 -11.03 -12.83 -21.32
CA SER A 351 -11.01 -12.60 -19.88
C SER A 351 -11.25 -11.13 -19.49
N ASP A 352 -11.19 -10.19 -20.43
CA ASP A 352 -11.36 -8.77 -20.12
C ASP A 352 -12.85 -8.45 -19.91
N VAL A 353 -13.14 -7.84 -18.77
CA VAL A 353 -14.48 -7.44 -18.37
C VAL A 353 -14.55 -5.92 -18.28
N THR A 354 -15.58 -5.34 -18.88
CA THR A 354 -15.97 -3.94 -18.69
C THR A 354 -17.43 -3.89 -18.25
N VAL A 355 -17.71 -3.15 -17.18
CA VAL A 355 -19.09 -2.93 -16.72
C VAL A 355 -19.34 -1.45 -16.56
N LYS A 356 -20.35 -0.93 -17.25
CA LYS A 356 -20.84 0.44 -17.03
C LYS A 356 -22.03 0.43 -16.07
N ASN A 357 -22.27 1.56 -15.42
CA ASN A 357 -23.47 1.72 -14.60
C ASN A 357 -24.76 1.46 -15.37
N ALA A 358 -25.78 0.96 -14.67
CA ALA A 358 -27.15 0.99 -15.16
C ALA A 358 -27.69 2.43 -15.11
N ALA A 359 -28.76 2.70 -15.85
CA ALA A 359 -29.31 4.05 -15.97
C ALA A 359 -29.72 4.67 -14.60
N TYR A 360 -30.13 3.85 -13.64
CA TYR A 360 -30.64 4.32 -12.35
C TYR A 360 -29.57 4.40 -11.25
N ASN A 361 -28.38 3.83 -11.44
CA ASN A 361 -27.33 3.77 -10.41
C ASN A 361 -26.00 4.40 -10.85
N GLY A 362 -26.01 5.21 -11.91
CA GLY A 362 -24.84 5.98 -12.32
C GLY A 362 -24.44 7.05 -11.33
N THR A 363 -25.44 7.75 -10.78
CA THR A 363 -25.18 8.79 -9.78
C THR A 363 -24.87 8.16 -8.42
N ILE A 364 -23.66 8.41 -7.93
CA ILE A 364 -23.26 8.04 -6.57
C ILE A 364 -22.95 9.34 -5.83
N ALA A 365 -23.68 9.63 -4.75
CA ALA A 365 -23.44 10.81 -3.93
C ALA A 365 -22.02 10.82 -3.35
N ALA A 366 -21.56 11.99 -2.89
CA ALA A 366 -20.28 12.11 -2.20
C ALA A 366 -20.22 11.13 -1.01
N ASN A 367 -19.09 10.43 -0.86
CA ASN A 367 -18.85 9.42 0.18
C ASN A 367 -19.93 8.33 0.29
N SER A 368 -20.53 7.95 -0.84
CA SER A 368 -21.57 6.90 -0.91
C SER A 368 -21.14 5.77 -1.85
N SER A 369 -21.93 4.70 -1.90
CA SER A 369 -21.67 3.57 -2.78
C SER A 369 -22.94 3.06 -3.48
N THR A 370 -22.72 2.23 -4.49
CA THR A 370 -23.73 1.41 -5.16
C THR A 370 -23.17 0.02 -5.39
N THR A 371 -24.01 -0.93 -5.80
CA THR A 371 -23.57 -2.32 -5.94
C THR A 371 -24.09 -2.93 -7.22
N LEU A 372 -23.23 -3.69 -7.89
CA LEU A 372 -23.60 -4.62 -8.92
C LEU A 372 -23.31 -6.04 -8.48
N GLY A 373 -23.94 -7.01 -9.12
CA GLY A 373 -23.63 -8.41 -8.87
C GLY A 373 -23.71 -9.23 -10.14
N PHE A 374 -23.08 -10.38 -10.11
CA PHE A 374 -23.06 -11.29 -11.23
C PHE A 374 -22.94 -12.74 -10.79
N THR A 375 -23.31 -13.65 -11.67
CA THR A 375 -22.97 -15.08 -11.57
C THR A 375 -21.96 -15.44 -12.64
N ALA A 376 -21.11 -16.40 -12.35
CA ALA A 376 -20.13 -16.90 -13.29
C ALA A 376 -19.96 -18.42 -13.15
N ASN A 377 -19.65 -19.07 -14.28
CA ASN A 377 -19.08 -20.40 -14.27
C ASN A 377 -17.60 -20.29 -13.88
N SER A 378 -17.10 -21.24 -13.09
CA SER A 378 -15.70 -21.29 -12.68
C SER A 378 -15.21 -22.71 -12.50
N THR A 379 -13.96 -22.96 -12.86
CA THR A 379 -13.23 -24.20 -12.57
C THR A 379 -12.42 -24.13 -11.26
N GLY A 380 -12.71 -23.15 -10.39
CA GLY A 380 -12.08 -23.01 -9.07
C GLY A 380 -11.40 -21.67 -8.81
N ASN A 381 -11.38 -20.74 -9.78
CA ASN A 381 -10.90 -19.37 -9.58
C ASN A 381 -12.08 -18.38 -9.60
N ASN A 382 -12.50 -17.92 -8.43
CA ASN A 382 -13.67 -17.04 -8.31
C ASN A 382 -13.31 -15.55 -8.21
N PHE A 383 -12.04 -15.18 -8.39
CA PHE A 383 -11.55 -13.81 -8.19
C PHE A 383 -10.95 -13.23 -9.49
N PRO A 384 -10.88 -11.88 -9.60
CA PRO A 384 -10.18 -11.23 -10.71
C PRO A 384 -8.69 -11.59 -10.77
N THR A 385 -8.14 -11.60 -11.97
CA THR A 385 -6.69 -11.55 -12.18
C THR A 385 -6.27 -10.07 -12.11
N GLY A 386 -5.44 -9.69 -11.13
CA GLY A 386 -5.09 -8.30 -10.87
C GLY A 386 -6.20 -7.51 -10.15
N SER A 387 -6.23 -6.18 -10.34
CA SER A 387 -7.23 -5.30 -9.72
C SER A 387 -8.51 -5.16 -10.53
N ILE A 388 -9.57 -4.74 -9.83
CA ILE A 388 -10.69 -4.03 -10.45
C ILE A 388 -10.38 -2.54 -10.45
N SER A 389 -10.37 -1.95 -11.64
CA SER A 389 -10.29 -0.50 -11.80
C SER A 389 -11.69 0.11 -11.86
N CYS A 390 -11.87 1.30 -11.28
CA CYS A 390 -13.05 2.14 -11.51
C CYS A 390 -12.67 3.49 -12.11
N THR A 391 -13.44 3.93 -13.10
CA THR A 391 -13.42 5.30 -13.62
C THR A 391 -14.80 5.92 -13.44
N ALA A 392 -14.87 7.14 -12.91
CA ALA A 392 -16.11 7.90 -12.80
C ALA A 392 -16.05 9.22 -13.58
N ALA A 393 -17.21 9.68 -14.04
CA ALA A 393 -17.40 10.93 -14.78
C ALA A 393 -18.71 11.63 -14.39
#